data_AF-A0A4Q3WB89-F1
#
_entry.id   AF-A0A4Q3WB89-F1
#
_cell.length_a   1.000
_cell.length_b   1.000
_cell.length_c   1.000
_cell.angle_alpha   90.00
_cell.angle_beta   90.00
_cell.angle_gamma   90.00
#
_symmetry.space_group_name_H-M   'P 1'
#
loop_
_entity.id
_entity.type
_entity.pdbx_description
1 polymer ?
#
loop_
_entity_poly.entity_id
_entity_poly.type
_entity_poly.pdbx_seq_one_letter_code
_entity_poly.pdbx_strand_id
1 'polypeptide(L)' 'MSVLFILIAISMVLAGAFLIVFFWNVKSGQYDDDYTPSVRMLFEDERDQEHQNN' A
#
# COMPACT_ATOMS: atom_id res chain seq x y z
N MET A 1 16.07 -11.66 -35.48
CA MET A 1 16.78 -10.53 -34.84
C MET A 1 15.88 -9.36 -34.46
N SER A 2 14.75 -9.10 -35.14
CA SER A 2 13.81 -8.02 -34.75
C SER A 2 13.03 -8.31 -33.46
N VAL A 3 12.65 -9.58 -33.23
CA VAL A 3 11.86 -10.02 -32.06
C VAL A 3 12.54 -9.68 -30.74
N LEU A 4 13.89 -9.70 -30.71
CA LEU A 4 14.66 -9.38 -29.51
C LEU A 4 14.45 -7.92 -29.07
N PHE A 5 14.36 -6.97 -30.01
CA PHE A 5 14.08 -5.58 -29.70
C PHE A 5 12.66 -5.38 -29.15
N ILE A 6 11.68 -6.10 -29.69
CA ILE A 6 10.30 -6.09 -29.19
C ILE A 6 10.25 -6.63 -27.75
N LEU A 7 10.95 -7.72 -27.49
CA LEU A 7 10.99 -8.33 -26.16
C LEU A 7 11.65 -7.42 -25.12
N ILE A 8 12.72 -6.72 -25.50
CA ILE A 8 13.38 -5.70 -24.67
C ILE A 8 12.42 -4.55 -24.35
N ALA A 9 11.69 -4.04 -25.35
CA ALA A 9 10.74 -2.95 -25.14
C ALA A 9 9.62 -3.36 -24.17
N ILE A 10 9.05 -4.57 -24.34
CA ILE A 10 8.02 -5.11 -23.44
C ILE A 10 8.58 -5.25 -22.02
N SER A 11 9.80 -5.77 -21.86
CA SER A 11 10.46 -5.89 -20.56
C SER A 11 10.66 -4.53 -19.88
N MET A 12 11.12 -3.52 -20.62
CA MET A 12 11.26 -2.15 -20.10
C MET A 12 9.92 -1.56 -19.64
N VAL A 13 8.84 -1.78 -20.41
CA VAL A 13 7.50 -1.31 -20.05
C VAL A 13 7.01 -2.01 -18.78
N LEU A 14 7.17 -3.34 -18.68
CA LEU A 14 6.77 -4.09 -17.49
C LEU A 14 7.56 -3.65 -16.25
N ALA A 15 8.87 -3.51 -16.38
CA ALA A 15 9.73 -3.04 -15.29
C ALA A 15 9.33 -1.62 -14.85
N GLY A 16 9.11 -0.70 -15.79
CA GLY A 16 8.67 0.67 -15.51
C GLY A 16 7.30 0.72 -14.85
N ALA A 17 6.33 -0.03 -15.36
CA ALA A 17 4.99 -0.12 -14.78
C ALA A 17 5.03 -0.65 -13.35
N PHE A 18 5.80 -1.71 -13.09
CA PHE A 18 5.98 -2.26 -11.76
C PHE A 18 6.57 -1.24 -10.79
N LEU A 19 7.56 -0.47 -11.25
CA LEU A 19 8.24 0.55 -10.45
C LEU A 19 7.30 1.73 -10.12
N ILE A 20 6.46 2.15 -11.07
CA ILE A 20 5.43 3.19 -10.84
C ILE A 20 4.41 2.73 -9.80
N VAL A 21 3.90 1.51 -9.94
CA VAL A 21 2.93 0.92 -8.99
C VAL A 21 3.57 0.77 -7.61
N PHE A 22 4.84 0.35 -7.53
CA PHE A 22 5.57 0.26 -6.29
C PHE A 22 5.63 1.61 -5.55
N PHE A 23 6.02 2.69 -6.23
CA PHE A 23 6.06 4.02 -5.60
C PHE A 23 4.67 4.53 -5.21
N TRP A 24 3.64 4.23 -6.01
CA TRP A 24 2.27 4.58 -5.64
C TRP A 24 1.83 3.87 -4.36
N ASN A 25 2.10 2.57 -4.22
CA ASN A 25 1.81 1.80 -3.01
C ASN A 25 2.55 2.35 -1.78
N VAL A 26 3.84 2.66 -1.91
CA VAL A 26 4.63 3.25 -0.82
C VAL A 26 4.06 4.59 -0.38
N LYS A 27 3.64 5.44 -1.33
CA LYS A 27 3.03 6.74 -1.02
C LYS A 27 1.60 6.63 -0.49
N SER A 28 0.90 5.53 -0.74
CA SER A 28 -0.51 5.36 -0.36
C SER A 28 -0.74 5.26 1.15
N GLY A 29 0.29 5.33 1.99
CA GLY A 29 0.14 5.26 3.44
C GLY A 29 -0.32 3.89 3.93
N GLN A 30 -0.22 2.85 3.10
CA GLN A 30 -0.57 1.48 3.52
C GLN A 30 0.34 0.98 4.66
N TYR A 31 1.49 1.62 4.82
CA TYR A 31 2.44 1.37 5.92
C TYR A 31 2.15 2.20 7.18
N ASP A 32 1.18 3.13 7.15
CA ASP A 32 0.87 3.98 8.30
C ASP A 32 0.04 3.23 9.36
N ASP A 33 -0.44 2.01 9.04
CA ASP A 33 -1.14 1.15 9.99
C ASP A 33 -0.15 0.29 10.78
N ASP A 34 0.64 0.94 11.64
CA ASP A 34 1.62 0.30 12.52
C ASP A 34 0.97 -0.55 13.63
N TYR A 35 -0.34 -0.40 13.83
CA TYR A 35 -1.12 -1.11 14.83
C TYR A 35 -2.06 -2.11 14.17
N THR A 36 -1.92 -3.38 14.54
CA THR A 36 -2.72 -4.45 13.95
C THR A 36 -4.22 -4.19 14.20
N PRO A 37 -5.11 -4.44 13.22
CA PRO A 37 -6.54 -4.18 13.34
C PRO A 37 -7.17 -4.77 14.61
N SER A 38 -6.76 -5.97 15.00
CA SER A 38 -7.24 -6.67 16.19
C SER A 38 -6.95 -5.92 17.50
N VAL A 39 -5.84 -5.18 17.54
CA VAL A 39 -5.44 -4.40 18.72
C VAL A 39 -6.21 -3.08 18.76
N ARG A 40 -6.33 -2.39 17.61
CA ARG A 40 -7.16 -1.18 17.49
C ARG A 40 -8.58 -1.45 17.98
N MET A 41 -9.19 -2.52 17.48
CA MET A 41 -10.59 -2.86 17.78
C MET A 41 -10.83 -3.14 19.27
N LEU A 42 -9.83 -3.68 19.99
CA LEU A 42 -9.95 -3.96 21.43
C LEU A 42 -10.01 -2.67 22.27
N PHE A 43 -9.29 -1.63 21.86
CA PHE A 43 -9.19 -0.36 22.58
C PHE A 43 -10.08 0.75 21.99
N GLU A 44 -10.83 0.44 20.93
CA GLU A 44 -11.75 1.39 20.28
C GLU A 44 -13.01 1.60 21.15
N ASP A 45 -13.55 0.52 21.71
CA ASP A 45 -14.73 0.53 22.58
C ASP A 45 -14.53 1.36 23.86
N GLU A 46 -13.30 1.45 24.39
CA GLU A 46 -12.99 2.21 25.61
C GLU A 46 -12.92 3.71 25.35
N ARG A 47 -12.39 4.13 24.19
CA ARG A 47 -12.32 5.55 23.81
C ARG A 47 -13.70 6.13 23.53
N ASP A 48 -14.58 5.36 22.89
CA ASP A 48 -15.95 5.81 22.59
C ASP A 48 -16.79 6.00 23.86
N GLN A 49 -16.52 5.22 24.92
CA GLN A 49 -17.18 5.41 26.21
C GLN A 49 -16.67 6.64 26.98
N GLU A 50 -15.39 7.00 26.87
CA GLU A 50 -14.84 8.21 27.52
C GLU A 50 -15.42 9.48 26.90
N HIS A 51 -15.62 9.51 25.58
CA HIS A 51 -16.18 10.66 24.86
C HIS A 51 -17.68 10.89 25.12
N GLN A 52 -18.44 9.87 25.52
CA GLN A 52 -19.86 10.04 25.86
C GLN A 52 -20.09 10.53 27.30
N ASN A 53 -19.09 10.39 28.18
CA ASN A 53 -19.20 10.72 29.59
C ASN A 53 -18.69 12.13 29.96
N ASN A 54 -18.35 12.95 28.96
CA ASN A 54 -17.85 14.33 29.08
C ASN A 54 -18.78 15.31 28.36
#